data_AF-A0A1Q3C806-F1
#
_entry.id   AF-A0A1Q3C806-F1
#
_cell.length_a   1.000
_cell.length_b   1.000
_cell.length_c   1.000
_cell.angle_alpha   90.00
_cell.angle_beta   90.00
_cell.angle_gamma   90.00
#
_symmetry.space_group_name_H-M   'P 1'
#
loop_
_entity.id
_entity.type
_entity.pdbx_description
1 polymer ?
#
loop_
_entity_poly.entity_id
_entity_poly.type
_entity_poly.pdbx_seq_one_letter_code
_entity_poly.pdbx_strand_id
1 'polypeptide(L)'
;MVKKTIDSFFKKRDACNSETSTPHIISNTDTSVPKVQEQRPHKSPRIEDKEVHTTSLERDPGLRPLMWDYPINQLSSLLRLYNPTCTVLGKIIEDGSTYSQRGEACVAYDLLTSFEFVFILHLLKEIMEITDILCQALQQKQDIVNAMHLVAGTKTLIQNLRENG
;
A
#
# COMPACT_ATOMS: atom_id res chain seq x y z
N MET A 1 20.11 19.81 7.07
CA MET A 1 18.98 19.10 6.42
C MET A 1 19.21 17.59 6.62
N VAL A 2 18.46 16.96 7.51
CA VAL A 2 18.66 15.54 7.86
C VAL A 2 18.05 14.66 6.76
N LYS A 3 18.87 13.85 6.08
CA LYS A 3 18.38 12.84 5.13
C LYS A 3 17.64 11.76 5.92
N LYS A 4 16.34 11.64 5.68
CA LYS A 4 15.54 10.52 6.19
C LYS A 4 15.70 9.34 5.23
N THR A 5 16.14 8.21 5.76
CA THR A 5 16.26 6.94 5.01
C THR A 5 14.89 6.26 4.95
N ILE A 6 14.66 5.48 3.89
CA ILE A 6 13.38 4.82 3.59
C ILE A 6 12.85 3.96 4.75
N ASP A 7 13.75 3.44 5.59
CA ASP A 7 13.41 2.65 6.77
C ASP A 7 12.61 3.42 7.82
N SER A 8 12.68 4.75 7.82
CA SER A 8 11.88 5.61 8.70
C SER A 8 10.39 5.55 8.43
N PHE A 9 9.97 5.10 7.24
CA PHE A 9 8.56 4.92 6.87
C PHE A 9 7.95 3.63 7.43
N PHE A 10 8.77 2.63 7.76
CA PHE A 10 8.31 1.31 8.21
C PHE A 10 8.29 1.14 9.72
N LYS A 11 8.70 2.17 10.48
CA LYS A 11 8.70 2.09 11.93
C LYS A 11 7.28 2.21 12.48
N LYS A 12 6.85 1.18 13.22
CA LYS A 12 5.58 1.14 13.94
C LYS A 12 5.46 2.38 14.83
N ARG A 13 4.37 3.13 14.64
CA ARG A 13 4.03 4.29 15.46
C ARG A 13 3.42 3.76 16.76
N ASP A 14 4.16 3.88 17.87
CA ASP A 14 3.59 3.59 19.19
C ASP A 14 2.53 4.66 19.50
N ALA A 15 1.29 4.20 19.68
CA ALA A 15 0.17 5.06 20.03
C ALA A 15 0.24 5.42 21.52
N CYS A 16 0.10 6.72 21.78
CA CYS A 16 -0.38 7.40 22.98
C CYS A 16 -0.24 6.68 24.34
N ASN A 17 0.65 7.22 25.18
CA ASN A 17 0.66 6.98 26.62
C ASN A 17 -0.65 7.49 27.24
N SER A 18 -1.38 6.60 27.91
CA SER A 18 -2.39 6.99 28.90
C SER A 18 -1.93 6.44 30.25
N GLU A 19 -1.48 7.35 31.11
CA GLU A 19 -1.23 7.12 32.53
C GLU A 19 -2.52 6.66 33.21
N THR A 20 -2.49 5.56 33.98
CA THR A 20 -3.38 5.42 35.14
C THR A 20 -2.83 4.39 36.14
N SER A 21 -2.42 4.91 37.29
CA SER A 21 -2.56 4.43 38.66
C SER A 21 -2.46 2.92 39.00
N THR A 22 -1.52 2.63 39.91
CA THR A 22 -1.38 1.43 40.75
C THR A 22 -2.63 1.14 41.62
N PRO A 23 -2.75 -0.10 42.15
CA PRO A 23 -2.44 -0.27 43.58
C PRO A 23 -1.71 -1.56 44.00
N HIS A 24 -0.94 -1.38 45.08
CA HIS A 24 -0.36 -2.28 46.10
C HIS A 24 -0.94 -3.70 46.33
N ILE A 25 -0.09 -4.63 46.81
CA ILE A 25 -0.11 -5.23 48.19
C ILE A 25 0.91 -6.40 48.37
N ILE A 26 1.82 -6.24 49.37
CA ILE A 26 2.41 -7.19 50.36
C ILE A 26 3.29 -8.38 49.85
N SER A 27 4.38 -8.87 50.49
CA SER A 27 5.42 -8.43 51.44
C SER A 27 6.36 -9.64 51.68
N ASN A 28 7.68 -9.41 51.89
CA ASN A 28 8.61 -10.19 52.76
C ASN A 28 9.02 -11.61 52.27
N THR A 29 10.23 -12.17 52.47
CA THR A 29 11.33 -11.97 53.43
C THR A 29 12.60 -12.72 52.96
N ASP A 30 13.75 -12.35 53.52
CA ASP A 30 15.13 -12.80 53.21
C ASP A 30 15.47 -14.29 53.48
N THR A 31 16.52 -14.75 52.77
CA THR A 31 17.71 -15.47 53.32
C THR A 31 18.07 -16.75 52.55
N SER A 32 19.13 -16.68 51.74
CA SER A 32 20.33 -17.56 51.76
C SER A 32 20.99 -17.63 50.38
N VAL A 33 22.23 -17.15 50.28
CA VAL A 33 23.16 -17.40 49.17
C VAL A 33 24.11 -18.50 49.67
N PRO A 34 24.34 -19.61 48.94
CA PRO A 34 25.53 -19.62 48.09
C PRO A 34 25.50 -20.50 46.83
N LYS A 35 26.27 -20.02 45.85
CA LYS A 35 27.25 -20.75 45.01
C LYS A 35 27.05 -20.46 43.53
N VAL A 36 27.80 -19.45 43.07
CA VAL A 36 28.09 -19.21 41.67
C VAL A 36 28.74 -20.47 41.10
N GLN A 37 28.06 -21.10 40.16
CA GLN A 37 28.68 -22.01 39.20
C GLN A 37 28.44 -21.39 37.84
N GLU A 38 29.49 -20.75 37.32
CA GLU A 38 29.49 -20.06 36.04
C GLU A 38 29.37 -21.08 34.91
N GLN A 39 28.12 -21.42 34.56
CA GLN A 39 27.82 -22.16 33.34
C GLN A 39 27.80 -21.18 32.18
N ARG A 40 28.96 -21.15 31.51
CA ARG A 40 29.19 -20.60 30.18
C ARG A 40 27.97 -20.86 29.28
N PRO A 41 27.38 -19.83 28.62
CA PRO A 41 26.26 -20.05 27.72
C PRO A 41 26.65 -21.07 26.66
N HIS A 42 25.90 -22.16 26.59
CA HIS A 42 26.03 -23.17 25.56
C HIS A 42 25.83 -22.48 24.20
N LYS A 43 26.79 -22.69 23.30
CA LYS A 43 26.73 -22.23 21.91
C LYS A 43 25.37 -22.62 21.33
N SER A 44 24.56 -21.64 20.98
CA SER A 44 23.42 -21.83 20.09
C SER A 44 23.90 -22.59 18.85
N PRO A 45 23.19 -23.61 18.36
CA PRO A 45 23.48 -24.16 17.04
C PRO A 45 23.43 -23.00 16.04
N ARG A 46 24.52 -22.84 15.30
CA ARG A 46 24.61 -21.93 14.17
C ARG A 46 23.41 -22.22 13.27
N ILE A 47 22.56 -21.22 13.04
CA ILE A 47 21.54 -21.30 12.00
C ILE A 47 22.33 -21.55 10.72
N GLU A 48 22.13 -22.73 10.12
CA GLU A 48 22.56 -22.96 8.76
C GLU A 48 21.88 -21.90 7.91
N ASP A 49 22.69 -21.14 7.16
CA ASP A 49 22.20 -20.28 6.10
C ASP A 49 21.45 -21.21 5.12
N LYS A 50 20.14 -21.37 5.32
CA LYS A 50 19.28 -21.84 4.25
C LYS A 50 19.35 -20.72 3.23
N GLU A 51 20.21 -20.93 2.26
CA GLU A 51 20.30 -20.18 1.02
C GLU A 51 18.86 -19.92 0.56
N VAL A 52 18.38 -18.70 0.79
CA VAL A 52 17.13 -18.27 0.18
C VAL A 52 17.45 -18.24 -1.29
N HIS A 53 17.09 -19.33 -1.96
CA HIS A 53 17.18 -19.45 -3.40
C HIS A 53 16.41 -18.28 -4.01
N THR A 54 17.14 -17.22 -4.36
CA THR A 54 16.60 -16.04 -5.05
C THR A 54 16.05 -16.41 -6.44
N THR A 55 16.21 -17.66 -6.85
CA THR A 55 15.60 -18.26 -8.05
C THR A 55 14.09 -18.47 -7.93
N SER A 56 13.49 -18.36 -6.74
CA SER A 56 12.02 -18.38 -6.57
C SER A 56 11.35 -17.01 -6.68
N LEU A 57 12.12 -15.93 -6.88
CA LEU A 57 11.53 -14.68 -7.37
C LEU A 57 11.35 -14.81 -8.88
N GLU A 58 10.31 -15.53 -9.26
CA GLU A 58 9.84 -15.61 -10.63
C GLU A 58 9.47 -14.19 -11.08
N ARG A 59 10.38 -13.57 -11.84
CA ARG A 59 10.19 -12.25 -12.43
C ARG A 59 9.82 -12.37 -13.91
N ASP A 60 9.07 -13.40 -14.28
CA ASP A 60 8.63 -13.56 -15.66
C ASP A 60 7.49 -12.57 -15.96
N PRO A 61 7.71 -11.58 -16.85
CA PRO A 61 6.63 -10.68 -17.26
C PRO A 61 5.48 -11.41 -17.95
N GLY A 62 5.70 -12.63 -18.48
CA GLY A 62 4.69 -13.44 -19.16
C GLY A 62 3.72 -14.18 -18.24
N LEU A 63 4.05 -14.32 -16.94
CA LEU A 63 3.20 -14.96 -15.93
C LEU A 63 2.44 -13.94 -15.07
N ARG A 64 2.72 -12.64 -15.25
CA ARG A 64 1.86 -11.59 -14.72
C ARG A 64 0.57 -11.56 -15.53
N PRO A 65 -0.62 -11.54 -14.88
CA PRO A 65 -1.85 -11.19 -15.56
C PRO A 65 -1.61 -9.89 -16.31
N LEU A 66 -1.79 -9.93 -17.61
CA LEU A 66 -1.65 -8.75 -18.44
C LEU A 66 -2.68 -7.73 -17.95
N MET A 67 -2.35 -6.44 -18.07
CA MET A 67 -3.17 -5.37 -17.49
C MET A 67 -4.63 -5.36 -18.01
N TRP A 68 -4.90 -6.03 -19.14
CA TRP A 68 -6.22 -6.24 -19.73
C TRP A 68 -7.03 -7.43 -19.13
N ASP A 69 -6.41 -8.32 -18.34
CA ASP A 69 -7.11 -9.36 -17.58
C ASP A 69 -7.67 -8.78 -16.28
N TYR A 70 -7.15 -7.62 -15.86
CA TYR A 70 -7.87 -6.78 -14.92
C TYR A 70 -9.03 -6.16 -15.67
N PRO A 71 -10.29 -6.43 -15.29
CA PRO A 71 -11.43 -5.87 -15.99
C PRO A 71 -11.34 -4.35 -15.93
N ILE A 72 -11.20 -3.68 -17.08
CA ILE A 72 -11.31 -2.21 -17.25
C ILE A 72 -12.56 -1.67 -16.50
N ASN A 73 -13.56 -2.53 -16.37
CA ASN A 73 -14.78 -2.36 -15.60
C ASN A 73 -14.56 -2.01 -14.11
N GLN A 74 -13.44 -2.40 -13.48
CA GLN A 74 -13.18 -2.16 -12.06
C GLN A 74 -12.83 -0.70 -11.77
N LEU A 75 -11.92 -0.09 -12.53
CA LEU A 75 -11.58 1.33 -12.35
C LEU A 75 -12.76 2.23 -12.77
N SER A 76 -13.47 1.88 -13.84
CA SER A 76 -14.72 2.54 -14.23
C SER A 76 -15.78 2.46 -13.12
N SER A 77 -15.92 1.29 -12.48
CA SER A 77 -16.84 1.12 -11.34
C SER A 77 -16.41 1.93 -10.13
N LEU A 78 -15.10 2.02 -9.85
CA LEU A 78 -14.56 2.84 -8.76
C LEU A 78 -14.84 4.33 -9.00
N LEU A 79 -14.58 4.85 -10.21
CA LEU A 79 -14.91 6.22 -10.58
C LEU A 79 -16.41 6.50 -10.43
N ARG A 80 -17.26 5.58 -10.87
CA ARG A 80 -18.71 5.69 -10.73
C ARG A 80 -19.16 5.71 -9.27
N LEU A 81 -18.46 4.96 -8.40
CA LEU A 81 -18.80 4.86 -6.98
C LEU A 81 -18.20 5.99 -6.13
N TYR A 82 -17.18 6.70 -6.63
CA TYR A 82 -16.48 7.75 -5.88
C TYR A 82 -17.43 8.79 -5.24
N ASN A 83 -18.28 9.43 -6.05
CA ASN A 83 -19.24 10.43 -5.58
C ASN A 83 -20.32 9.83 -4.63
N PRO A 84 -20.97 8.70 -4.98
CA PRO A 84 -21.87 8.00 -4.06
C PRO A 84 -21.22 7.66 -2.72
N THR A 85 -20.00 7.14 -2.71
CA THR A 85 -19.28 6.79 -1.48
C THR A 85 -19.00 8.02 -0.63
N CYS A 86 -18.51 9.12 -1.23
CA CYS A 86 -18.30 10.37 -0.48
C CYS A 86 -19.61 10.89 0.14
N THR A 87 -20.72 10.80 -0.61
CA THR A 87 -22.04 11.23 -0.13
C THR A 87 -22.52 10.38 1.04
N VAL A 88 -22.40 9.05 0.94
CA VAL A 88 -22.79 8.12 2.01
C VAL A 88 -21.92 8.31 3.24
N LEU A 89 -20.61 8.48 3.08
CA LEU A 89 -19.71 8.75 4.20
C LEU A 89 -20.05 10.08 4.88
N GLY A 90 -20.31 11.14 4.11
CA GLY A 90 -20.79 12.42 4.64
C GLY A 90 -22.06 12.26 5.49
N LYS A 91 -23.02 11.47 5.00
CA LYS A 91 -24.25 11.18 5.75
C LYS A 91 -23.99 10.39 7.03
N ILE A 92 -23.09 9.42 7.02
CA ILE A 92 -22.73 8.66 8.23
C ILE A 92 -22.02 9.56 9.25
N ILE A 93 -21.21 10.53 8.80
CA ILE A 93 -20.56 11.52 9.68
C ILE A 93 -21.60 12.42 10.36
N GLU A 94 -22.63 12.85 9.64
CA GLU A 94 -23.72 13.67 10.15
C GLU A 94 -24.66 12.88 11.09
N ASP A 95 -25.20 11.76 10.59
CA ASP A 95 -26.36 11.07 11.15
C ASP A 95 -26.01 9.74 11.86
N GLY A 96 -24.72 9.39 11.97
CA GLY A 96 -24.29 8.09 12.50
C GLY A 96 -24.70 7.84 13.96
N SER A 97 -25.19 6.63 14.24
CA SER A 97 -25.74 6.25 15.56
C SER A 97 -24.70 6.17 16.67
N THR A 98 -23.44 5.90 16.34
CA THR A 98 -22.35 5.77 17.33
C THR A 98 -21.17 6.66 16.98
N TYR A 99 -20.44 7.13 18.01
CA TYR A 99 -19.21 7.90 17.82
C TYR A 99 -18.14 7.14 17.01
N SER A 100 -18.05 5.82 17.16
CA SER A 100 -17.13 4.99 16.39
C SER A 100 -17.45 5.05 14.89
N GLN A 101 -18.70 4.80 14.51
CA GLN A 101 -19.13 4.84 13.10
C GLN A 101 -18.86 6.21 12.46
N ARG A 102 -19.16 7.30 13.19
CA ARG A 102 -18.91 8.66 12.71
C ARG A 102 -17.42 8.93 12.54
N GLY A 103 -16.60 8.50 13.49
CA GLY A 103 -15.14 8.62 13.42
C GLY A 103 -14.54 7.83 12.27
N GLU A 104 -14.96 6.57 12.09
CA GLU A 104 -14.51 5.72 10.98
C GLU A 104 -14.91 6.30 9.63
N ALA A 105 -16.15 6.80 9.50
CA ALA A 105 -16.61 7.44 8.28
C ALA A 105 -15.85 8.75 7.98
N CYS A 106 -15.51 9.54 9.00
CA CYS A 106 -14.69 10.74 8.86
C CYS A 106 -13.31 10.40 8.32
N VAL A 107 -12.61 9.44 8.95
CA VAL A 107 -11.28 9.01 8.51
C VAL A 107 -11.32 8.46 7.07
N ALA A 108 -12.34 7.67 6.74
CA ALA A 108 -12.50 7.15 5.38
C ALA A 108 -12.77 8.26 4.36
N TYR A 109 -13.59 9.25 4.71
CA TYR A 109 -13.88 10.41 3.86
C TYR A 109 -12.61 11.24 3.62
N ASP A 110 -11.84 11.53 4.67
CA ASP A 110 -10.58 12.26 4.58
C ASP A 110 -9.56 11.51 3.72
N LEU A 111 -9.50 10.19 3.81
CA LEU A 111 -8.64 9.38 2.95
C LEU A 111 -9.08 9.44 1.48
N LEU A 112 -10.37 9.28 1.19
CA LEU A 112 -10.91 9.32 -0.18
C LEU A 112 -10.84 10.70 -0.83
N THR A 113 -10.84 11.76 -0.03
CA THR A 113 -10.72 13.14 -0.51
C THR A 113 -9.29 13.67 -0.41
N SER A 114 -8.36 12.86 0.10
CA SER A 114 -6.95 13.22 0.15
C SER A 114 -6.41 13.46 -1.27
N PHE A 115 -5.48 14.41 -1.38
CA PHE A 115 -4.81 14.69 -2.64
C PHE A 115 -4.16 13.43 -3.23
N GLU A 116 -3.48 12.62 -2.41
CA GLU A 116 -2.81 11.41 -2.87
C GLU A 116 -3.79 10.43 -3.52
N PHE A 117 -4.94 10.17 -2.87
CA PHE A 117 -5.94 9.26 -3.41
C PHE A 117 -6.56 9.81 -4.71
N VAL A 118 -6.99 11.07 -4.71
CA VAL A 118 -7.60 11.70 -5.88
C VAL A 118 -6.62 11.75 -7.04
N PHE A 119 -5.35 12.09 -6.79
CA PHE A 119 -4.30 12.13 -7.79
C PHE A 119 -4.04 10.75 -8.39
N ILE A 120 -3.85 9.71 -7.56
CA ILE A 120 -3.66 8.34 -8.03
C ILE A 120 -4.86 7.87 -8.87
N LEU A 121 -6.08 8.19 -8.43
CA LEU A 121 -7.29 7.81 -9.15
C LEU A 121 -7.36 8.45 -10.54
N HIS A 122 -7.02 9.74 -10.66
CA HIS A 122 -6.95 10.44 -11.95
C HIS A 122 -5.83 9.89 -12.83
N LEU A 123 -4.64 9.67 -12.25
CA LEU A 123 -3.50 9.13 -12.99
C LEU A 123 -3.79 7.74 -13.56
N LEU A 124 -4.41 6.86 -12.76
CA LEU A 124 -4.83 5.54 -13.20
C LEU A 124 -5.86 5.61 -14.33
N LYS A 125 -6.80 6.56 -14.26
CA LYS A 125 -7.81 6.75 -15.30
C LYS A 125 -7.16 7.14 -16.64
N GLU A 126 -6.27 8.13 -16.62
CA GLU A 126 -5.58 8.61 -17.82
C GLU A 126 -4.69 7.51 -18.43
N ILE A 127 -3.88 6.82 -17.63
CA ILE A 127 -3.03 5.72 -18.12
C ILE A 127 -3.88 4.60 -18.72
N MET A 128 -4.98 4.22 -18.07
CA MET A 128 -5.86 3.17 -18.56
C MET A 128 -6.47 3.54 -19.90
N GLU A 129 -6.97 4.78 -20.07
CA GLU A 129 -7.55 5.27 -21.34
C GLU A 129 -6.52 5.24 -22.48
N ILE A 130 -5.29 5.70 -22.21
CA ILE A 130 -4.18 5.67 -23.18
C ILE A 130 -3.87 4.23 -23.61
N THR A 131 -3.80 3.32 -22.65
CA THR A 131 -3.45 1.92 -22.92
C THR A 131 -4.57 1.15 -23.59
N ASP A 132 -5.84 1.49 -23.31
CA ASP A 132 -7.00 0.91 -23.99
C ASP A 132 -7.02 1.30 -25.47
N ILE A 133 -6.81 2.58 -25.79
CA ILE A 133 -6.70 3.08 -27.17
C ILE A 133 -5.57 2.35 -27.91
N LEU A 134 -4.39 2.21 -27.29
CA LEU A 134 -3.26 1.50 -27.89
C LEU A 134 -3.62 0.02 -28.13
N CYS A 135 -4.17 -0.66 -27.12
CA CYS A 135 -4.57 -2.06 -27.23
C CYS A 135 -5.59 -2.27 -28.35
N GLN A 136 -6.63 -1.43 -28.41
CA GLN A 136 -7.65 -1.51 -29.45
C GLN A 136 -7.04 -1.28 -30.84
N ALA A 137 -6.17 -0.28 -30.99
CA ALA A 137 -5.53 0.05 -32.27
C ALA A 137 -4.57 -1.06 -32.75
N LEU A 138 -3.84 -1.70 -31.83
CA LEU A 138 -2.95 -2.82 -32.14
C LEU A 138 -3.70 -4.14 -32.41
N GLN A 139 -4.90 -4.32 -31.84
CA GLN A 139 -5.75 -5.47 -32.14
C GLN A 139 -6.37 -5.39 -33.54
N GLN A 140 -6.51 -4.18 -34.11
CA GLN A 140 -6.81 -4.05 -35.54
C GLN A 140 -5.62 -4.54 -36.36
N LYS A 141 -5.86 -5.26 -37.45
CA LYS A 141 -4.80 -5.72 -38.37
C LYS A 141 -4.13 -4.52 -39.05
N GLN A 142 -3.20 -3.88 -38.36
CA GLN A 142 -2.35 -2.83 -38.90
C GLN A 142 -1.06 -3.41 -39.48
N ASP A 143 -0.49 -2.70 -40.46
CA ASP A 143 0.88 -2.94 -40.87
C ASP A 143 1.88 -2.48 -39.78
N ILE A 144 3.10 -2.97 -39.91
CA ILE A 144 4.16 -2.75 -38.92
C ILE A 144 4.54 -1.26 -38.76
N VAL A 145 4.45 -0.46 -39.83
CA VAL A 145 4.82 0.96 -39.78
C VAL A 145 3.79 1.74 -38.97
N ASN A 146 2.51 1.48 -39.21
CA ASN A 146 1.43 2.08 -38.43
C ASN A 146 1.47 1.68 -36.95
N ALA A 147 1.73 0.40 -36.65
CA ALA A 147 1.89 -0.06 -35.27
C ALA A 147 3.06 0.66 -34.56
N MET A 148 4.20 0.87 -35.25
CA MET A 148 5.32 1.61 -34.69
C MET A 148 4.98 3.07 -34.36
N HIS A 149 4.25 3.75 -35.26
CA HIS A 149 3.80 5.12 -35.02
C HIS A 149 2.87 5.23 -33.81
N LEU A 150 1.93 4.29 -33.64
CA LEU A 150 1.06 4.23 -32.46
C LEU A 150 1.86 4.07 -31.17
N VAL A 151 2.78 3.10 -31.12
CA VAL A 151 3.62 2.86 -29.93
C VAL A 151 4.47 4.09 -29.60
N ALA A 152 5.05 4.75 -30.60
CA ALA A 152 5.80 5.99 -30.40
C ALA A 152 4.90 7.13 -29.86
N GLY A 153 3.69 7.27 -30.38
CA GLY A 153 2.71 8.25 -29.91
C GLY A 153 2.31 8.00 -28.45
N THR A 154 1.96 6.77 -28.11
CA THR A 154 1.62 6.38 -26.73
C THR A 154 2.79 6.62 -25.77
N LYS A 155 4.03 6.33 -26.18
CA LYS A 155 5.22 6.60 -25.39
C LYS A 155 5.36 8.10 -25.05
N THR A 156 5.15 8.97 -26.04
CA THR A 156 5.21 10.43 -25.82
C THR A 156 4.15 10.89 -24.83
N LEU A 157 2.93 10.36 -24.93
CA LEU A 157 1.84 10.72 -24.03
C LEU A 157 2.11 10.29 -22.58
N ILE A 158 2.59 9.06 -22.38
CA ILE A 158 2.99 8.58 -21.04
C ILE A 158 4.17 9.39 -20.48
N GLN A 159 5.12 9.77 -21.33
CA GLN A 159 6.25 10.61 -20.91
C GLN A 159 5.77 12.00 -20.45
N ASN A 160 4.81 12.58 -21.15
CA ASN A 160 4.23 13.87 -20.77
C ASN A 160 3.54 13.81 -19.39
N LEU A 161 2.76 12.75 -19.13
CA LEU A 161 2.15 12.53 -17.82
C LEU A 161 3.19 12.41 -16.70
N ARG A 162 4.35 11.80 -16.98
CA ARG A 162 5.44 11.67 -16.00
C ARG A 162 6.14 13.00 -15.70
N GLU A 163 6.24 13.88 -16.69
CA GLU A 163 6.98 15.14 -16.56
C GLU A 163 6.10 16.28 -16.02
N ASN A 164 4.80 16.24 -16.29
CA ASN A 164 3.86 17.32 -15.98
C ASN A 164 2.74 16.93 -15.01
N GLY A 165 2.62 15.65 -14.64
CA GLY A 165 1.68 15.14 -13.62
C GLY A 165 2.33 15.05 -12.25
#